data_AF-A0A1I7H5M5-F1
#
_entry.id   AF-A0A1I7H5M5-F1
#
_cell.length_a   1.000
_cell.length_b   1.000
_cell.length_c   1.000
_cell.angle_alpha   90.00
_cell.angle_beta   90.00
_cell.angle_gamma   90.00
#
_symmetry.space_group_name_H-M   'P 1'
#
loop_
_entity.id
_entity.type
_entity.pdbx_description
1 polymer ?
#
loop_
_entity_poly.entity_id
_entity_poly.type
_entity_poly.pdbx_seq_one_letter_code
_entity_poly.pdbx_strand_id
1 'polypeptide(L)'
;MPAALSRALQALAVIAAIALVAVLPTYLELFTLMQLTLFAAMGVLALSLGFIWGFGGILSFGQTAFFGLGGYTYAIAAINFGDSTNAVLLAILFPALFAAALGYFVFYGRISEVYLGVITLTVTLILFNVVNSTAGDAYTIGQARLGGFNGIPSVPTFNAPYTPDAVLSPEAGWWVTGGALIAVYLLMRLLLASPFGRIAVAVRENETRAALLGYDPRLVKLGVFMVGGAVAGLAGALYVNWGAFVGPTIFSLSLSAEIIIWITVGGLGTLIGPVVGCVLIQFLTAKIGSQQAFNANLVLGAILVGFVLLLPKGIVPTLKNALLGLGRKARRRPAAVTAARTQIAGAE
;
A
#
# COMPACT_ATOMS: atom_id res chain seq x y z
N MET A 1 -21.62 -16.89 2.40
CA MET A 1 -20.67 -18.02 2.54
C MET A 1 -20.59 -18.35 4.02
N PRO A 2 -20.57 -19.63 4.43
CA PRO A 2 -20.29 -19.96 5.82
C PRO A 2 -18.91 -19.39 6.19
N ALA A 3 -18.80 -18.75 7.35
CA ALA A 3 -17.60 -18.00 7.76
C ALA A 3 -16.31 -18.85 7.74
N ALA A 4 -16.44 -20.18 7.89
CA ALA A 4 -15.34 -21.13 7.76
C ALA A 4 -14.75 -21.20 6.34
N LEU A 5 -15.60 -21.21 5.30
CA LEU A 5 -15.17 -21.30 3.90
C LEU A 5 -14.41 -20.04 3.47
N SER A 6 -14.81 -18.87 3.96
CA SER A 6 -14.07 -17.62 3.70
C SER A 6 -12.71 -17.58 4.39
N ARG A 7 -12.60 -18.14 5.61
CA ARG A 7 -11.31 -18.22 6.33
C ARG A 7 -10.35 -19.20 5.66
N ALA A 8 -10.85 -20.35 5.19
CA ALA A 8 -10.06 -21.33 4.47
C ALA A 8 -9.50 -20.79 3.14
N LEU A 9 -10.34 -20.12 2.34
CA LEU A 9 -9.89 -19.48 1.10
C LEU A 9 -8.83 -18.40 1.33
N GLN A 10 -8.97 -17.64 2.43
CA GLN A 10 -7.99 -16.63 2.80
C GLN A 10 -6.67 -17.25 3.27
N ALA A 11 -6.70 -18.36 4.01
CA ALA A 11 -5.49 -19.09 4.40
C ALA A 11 -4.78 -19.67 3.17
N LEU A 12 -5.53 -20.26 2.24
CA LEU A 12 -4.99 -20.75 0.96
C LEU A 12 -4.33 -19.64 0.14
N ALA A 13 -4.95 -18.45 0.08
CA ALA A 13 -4.37 -17.31 -0.63
C ALA A 13 -3.04 -16.85 -0.01
N VAL A 14 -2.93 -16.84 1.33
CA VAL A 14 -1.68 -16.51 2.02
C VAL A 14 -0.61 -17.58 1.77
N ILE A 15 -0.98 -18.86 1.85
CA ILE A 15 -0.06 -19.97 1.56
C ILE A 15 0.44 -19.88 0.11
N ALA A 16 -0.45 -19.62 -0.84
CA ALA A 16 -0.09 -19.42 -2.24
C ALA A 16 0.85 -18.23 -2.42
N ALA A 17 0.63 -17.11 -1.71
CA ALA A 17 1.52 -15.96 -1.74
C ALA A 17 2.91 -16.29 -1.17
N ILE A 18 2.99 -17.02 -0.06
CA ILE A 18 4.27 -17.47 0.52
C ILE A 18 5.00 -18.40 -0.45
N ALA A 19 4.30 -19.39 -1.02
CA ALA A 19 4.88 -20.29 -2.00
C ALA A 19 5.39 -19.53 -3.23
N LEU A 20 4.64 -18.55 -3.71
CA LEU A 20 5.05 -17.70 -4.83
C LEU A 20 6.34 -16.93 -4.47
N VAL A 21 6.40 -16.28 -3.31
CA VAL A 21 7.61 -15.55 -2.88
C VAL A 21 8.81 -16.49 -2.78
N ALA A 22 8.64 -17.69 -2.24
CA ALA A 22 9.73 -18.65 -2.10
C ALA A 22 10.25 -19.18 -3.46
N VAL A 23 9.34 -19.42 -4.40
CA VAL A 23 9.62 -20.17 -5.64
C VAL A 23 9.98 -19.25 -6.82
N LEU A 24 9.53 -18.00 -6.86
CA LEU A 24 9.75 -17.14 -8.03
C LEU A 24 11.23 -16.94 -8.43
N PRO A 25 12.21 -16.80 -7.50
CA PRO A 25 13.62 -16.64 -7.88
C PRO A 25 14.21 -17.81 -8.66
N THR A 26 13.66 -19.04 -8.51
CA THR A 26 14.22 -20.22 -9.19
C THR A 26 13.82 -20.30 -10.67
N TYR A 27 12.79 -19.58 -11.09
CA TYR A 27 12.21 -19.68 -12.43
C TYR A 27 12.24 -18.38 -13.23
N LEU A 28 12.46 -17.23 -12.58
CA LEU A 28 12.45 -15.93 -13.23
C LEU A 28 13.85 -15.39 -13.48
N GLU A 29 14.01 -14.70 -14.60
CA GLU A 29 15.21 -13.93 -14.90
C GLU A 29 15.35 -12.74 -13.92
N LEU A 30 16.61 -12.37 -13.64
CA LEU A 30 16.96 -11.33 -12.67
C LEU A 30 16.23 -10.00 -12.92
N PHE A 31 16.09 -9.58 -14.19
CA PHE A 31 15.38 -8.36 -14.55
C PHE A 31 13.90 -8.39 -14.12
N THR A 32 13.22 -9.50 -14.39
CA THR A 32 11.81 -9.66 -14.01
C THR A 32 11.68 -9.76 -12.48
N LEU A 33 12.62 -10.44 -11.82
CA LEU A 33 12.65 -10.54 -10.37
C LEU A 33 12.84 -9.16 -9.69
N MET A 34 13.76 -8.35 -10.21
CA MET A 34 13.96 -6.97 -9.76
C MET A 34 12.68 -6.15 -9.97
N GLN A 35 12.03 -6.27 -11.12
CA GLN A 35 10.78 -5.56 -11.37
C GLN A 35 9.65 -5.98 -10.41
N LEU A 36 9.51 -7.27 -10.13
CA LEU A 36 8.54 -7.75 -9.14
C LEU A 36 8.89 -7.26 -7.73
N THR A 37 10.17 -7.18 -7.38
CA THR A 37 10.62 -6.63 -6.09
C THR A 37 10.17 -5.18 -5.93
N LEU A 38 10.33 -4.35 -6.97
CA LEU A 38 9.78 -2.99 -6.99
C LEU A 38 8.26 -3.00 -6.80
N PHE A 39 7.54 -3.87 -7.50
CA PHE A 39 6.08 -3.96 -7.38
C PHE A 39 5.64 -4.38 -5.98
N ALA A 40 6.40 -5.26 -5.31
CA ALA A 40 6.14 -5.66 -3.95
C ALA A 40 6.36 -4.49 -2.96
N ALA A 41 7.44 -3.73 -3.10
CA ALA A 41 7.69 -2.53 -2.31
C ALA A 41 6.58 -1.48 -2.50
N MET A 42 6.15 -1.24 -3.75
CA MET A 42 5.02 -0.35 -4.05
C MET A 42 3.69 -0.91 -3.54
N GLY A 43 3.54 -2.24 -3.49
CA GLY A 43 2.40 -2.90 -2.87
C GLY A 43 2.29 -2.62 -1.37
N VAL A 44 3.42 -2.54 -0.66
CA VAL A 44 3.45 -2.13 0.76
C VAL A 44 2.98 -0.68 0.90
N LEU A 45 3.44 0.21 0.01
CA LEU A 45 2.98 1.60 -0.03
C LEU A 45 1.47 1.69 -0.31
N ALA A 46 0.97 0.88 -1.24
CA ALA A 46 -0.45 0.80 -1.58
C ALA A 46 -1.30 0.32 -0.39
N LEU A 47 -0.82 -0.69 0.36
CA LEU A 47 -1.47 -1.14 1.60
C LEU A 47 -1.56 -0.01 2.64
N SER A 48 -0.52 0.82 2.69
CA SER A 48 -0.44 1.94 3.62
C SER A 48 -1.56 2.96 3.43
N LEU A 49 -1.70 3.51 2.22
CA LEU A 49 -2.79 4.44 1.92
C LEU A 49 -4.14 3.71 1.84
N GLY A 50 -4.16 2.46 1.40
CA GLY A 50 -5.35 1.61 1.41
C GLY A 50 -5.93 1.41 2.82
N PHE A 51 -5.07 1.33 3.83
CA PHE A 51 -5.45 1.28 5.23
C PHE A 51 -6.01 2.62 5.71
N ILE A 52 -5.27 3.71 5.51
CA ILE A 52 -5.66 5.07 5.95
C ILE A 52 -6.98 5.50 5.30
N TRP A 53 -7.09 5.39 3.98
CA TRP A 53 -8.25 5.86 3.24
C TRP A 53 -9.40 4.84 3.26
N GLY A 54 -9.09 3.57 3.02
CA GLY A 54 -10.10 2.52 2.90
C GLY A 54 -10.80 2.15 4.21
N PHE A 55 -10.08 2.20 5.34
CA PHE A 55 -10.63 1.81 6.64
C PHE A 55 -10.65 2.97 7.65
N GLY A 56 -9.69 3.88 7.58
CA GLY A 56 -9.69 5.11 8.40
C GLY A 56 -10.55 6.24 7.87
N GLY A 57 -10.95 6.21 6.59
CA GLY A 57 -11.76 7.26 5.98
C GLY A 57 -10.99 8.54 5.66
N ILE A 58 -9.67 8.54 5.87
CA ILE A 58 -8.84 9.73 5.71
C ILE A 58 -8.25 9.73 4.31
N LEU A 59 -8.67 10.66 3.45
CA LEU A 59 -8.04 10.82 2.13
C LEU A 59 -6.78 11.67 2.27
N SER A 60 -5.61 11.00 2.26
CA SER A 60 -4.30 11.65 2.28
C SER A 60 -3.67 11.66 0.90
N PHE A 61 -3.31 12.84 0.40
CA PHE A 61 -2.49 12.98 -0.82
C PHE A 61 -0.99 12.97 -0.50
N GLY A 62 -0.62 13.00 0.78
CA GLY A 62 0.77 13.08 1.23
C GLY A 62 1.42 11.74 1.57
N GLN A 63 0.91 10.60 1.08
CA GLN A 63 1.52 9.30 1.42
C GLN A 63 2.98 9.20 0.96
N THR A 64 3.30 9.88 -0.15
CA THR A 64 4.66 10.04 -0.67
C THR A 64 5.58 10.82 0.27
N ALA A 65 5.06 11.69 1.14
CA ALA A 65 5.85 12.33 2.20
C ALA A 65 6.43 11.26 3.13
N PHE A 66 5.58 10.39 3.68
CA PHE A 66 6.04 9.35 4.61
C PHE A 66 6.94 8.32 3.93
N PHE A 67 6.62 7.96 2.69
CA PHE A 67 7.40 7.06 1.86
C PHE A 67 8.80 7.62 1.57
N GLY A 68 8.87 8.88 1.14
CA GLY A 68 10.14 9.55 0.88
C GLY A 68 10.94 9.78 2.14
N LEU A 69 10.31 10.18 3.26
CA LEU A 69 10.99 10.30 4.54
C LEU A 69 11.59 8.96 4.99
N GLY A 70 10.88 7.85 4.81
CA GLY A 70 11.42 6.51 5.10
C GLY A 70 12.62 6.15 4.21
N GLY A 71 12.51 6.40 2.90
CA GLY A 71 13.60 6.16 1.95
C GLY A 71 14.86 6.98 2.26
N TYR A 72 14.70 8.29 2.50
CA TYR A 72 15.82 9.16 2.88
C TYR A 72 16.39 8.79 4.25
N THR A 73 15.55 8.47 5.24
CA THR A 73 16.01 8.03 6.57
C THR A 73 16.80 6.73 6.46
N TYR A 74 16.32 5.76 5.68
CA TYR A 74 17.06 4.53 5.42
C TYR A 74 18.41 4.82 4.75
N ALA A 75 18.43 5.62 3.67
CA ALA A 75 19.66 5.93 2.96
C ALA A 75 20.70 6.60 3.85
N ILE A 76 20.30 7.62 4.60
CA ILE A 76 21.18 8.36 5.51
C ILE A 76 21.68 7.45 6.63
N ALA A 77 20.79 6.68 7.27
CA ALA A 77 21.16 5.81 8.38
C ALA A 77 22.08 4.65 7.92
N ALA A 78 21.78 4.03 6.77
CA ALA A 78 22.57 2.92 6.23
C ALA A 78 23.99 3.37 5.88
N ILE A 79 24.16 4.57 5.29
CA ILE A 79 25.49 5.13 4.99
C ILE A 79 26.27 5.44 6.28
N ASN A 80 25.60 6.01 7.28
CA ASN A 80 26.28 6.43 8.52
C ASN A 80 26.63 5.26 9.45
N PHE A 81 25.77 4.25 9.54
CA PHE A 81 26.00 3.08 10.40
C PHE A 81 26.77 1.97 9.70
N GLY A 82 26.80 1.96 8.36
CA GLY A 82 27.30 0.82 7.57
C GLY A 82 26.45 -0.45 7.72
N ASP A 83 25.28 -0.34 8.35
CA ASP A 83 24.39 -1.47 8.63
C ASP A 83 22.94 -1.16 8.26
N SER A 84 22.23 -2.14 7.70
CA SER A 84 20.85 -1.96 7.26
C SER A 84 19.82 -2.17 8.37
N THR A 85 20.15 -2.93 9.42
CA THR A 85 19.20 -3.32 10.49
C THR A 85 18.63 -2.12 11.22
N ASN A 86 19.51 -1.27 11.76
CA ASN A 86 19.11 -0.07 12.47
C ASN A 86 18.50 0.97 11.53
N ALA A 87 18.96 1.02 10.28
CA ALA A 87 18.44 1.91 9.26
C ALA A 87 16.97 1.61 8.92
N VAL A 88 16.59 0.33 8.82
CA VAL A 88 15.19 -0.07 8.60
C VAL A 88 14.30 0.34 9.79
N LEU A 89 14.76 0.15 11.03
CA LEU A 89 13.99 0.56 12.21
C LEU A 89 13.74 2.08 12.23
N LEU A 90 14.76 2.88 11.92
CA LEU A 90 14.61 4.33 11.82
C LEU A 90 13.70 4.74 10.66
N ALA A 91 13.78 4.04 9.52
CA ALA A 91 12.91 4.28 8.37
C ALA A 91 11.43 3.97 8.64
N ILE A 92 11.12 3.17 9.66
CA ILE A 92 9.75 2.95 10.16
C ILE A 92 9.40 4.02 11.20
N LEU A 93 10.26 4.21 12.19
CA LEU A 93 9.99 5.04 13.36
C LEU A 93 9.87 6.51 13.00
N PHE A 94 10.79 7.04 12.18
CA PHE A 94 10.82 8.46 11.86
C PHE A 94 9.57 8.92 11.08
N PRO A 95 9.15 8.23 9.99
CA PRO A 95 7.89 8.54 9.32
C PRO A 95 6.66 8.32 10.19
N ALA A 96 6.67 7.34 11.11
CA ALA A 96 5.58 7.14 12.07
C ALA A 96 5.44 8.33 13.03
N LEU A 97 6.55 8.80 13.60
CA LEU A 97 6.58 9.97 14.48
C LEU A 97 6.21 11.25 13.73
N PHE A 98 6.69 11.41 12.49
CA PHE A 98 6.32 12.54 11.65
C PHE A 98 4.82 12.53 11.30
N ALA A 99 4.26 11.35 10.97
CA ALA A 99 2.82 11.17 10.77
C ALA A 99 2.04 11.46 12.05
N ALA A 100 2.53 11.05 13.22
CA ALA A 100 1.91 11.37 14.50
C ALA A 100 1.92 12.88 14.78
N ALA A 101 3.04 13.56 14.54
CA ALA A 101 3.15 15.00 14.72
C ALA A 101 2.19 15.75 13.78
N LEU A 102 2.23 15.44 12.48
CA LEU A 102 1.34 16.03 11.49
C LEU A 102 -0.14 15.73 11.81
N GLY A 103 -0.45 14.46 12.10
CA GLY A 103 -1.79 14.01 12.45
C GLY A 103 -2.30 14.67 13.72
N TYR A 104 -1.45 14.91 14.71
CA TYR A 104 -1.84 15.59 15.95
C TYR A 104 -2.37 16.99 15.63
N PHE A 105 -1.62 17.81 14.89
CA PHE A 105 -2.06 19.16 14.51
C PHE A 105 -3.33 19.13 13.66
N VAL A 106 -3.47 18.17 12.75
CA VAL A 106 -4.63 18.08 11.85
C VAL A 106 -5.90 17.63 12.59
N PHE A 107 -5.82 16.55 13.37
CA PHE A 107 -7.00 15.95 14.02
C PHE A 107 -7.41 16.71 15.28
N TYR A 108 -6.47 17.21 16.08
CA TYR A 108 -6.80 18.04 17.24
C TYR A 108 -7.15 19.47 16.85
N GLY A 109 -6.63 19.96 15.73
CA GLY A 109 -7.05 21.22 15.10
C GLY A 109 -8.45 21.16 14.46
N ARG A 110 -9.10 19.99 14.42
CA ARG A 110 -10.44 19.76 13.85
C ARG A 110 -10.57 20.25 12.40
N ILE A 111 -9.50 20.04 11.62
CA ILE A 111 -9.45 20.43 10.22
C ILE A 111 -10.40 19.55 9.39
N SER A 112 -11.08 20.12 8.41
CA SER A 112 -11.97 19.35 7.51
C SER A 112 -11.18 18.36 6.66
N GLU A 113 -11.84 17.28 6.23
CA GLU A 113 -11.20 16.21 5.47
C GLU A 113 -10.63 16.67 4.12
N VAL A 114 -11.28 17.64 3.48
CA VAL A 114 -10.79 18.24 2.22
C VAL A 114 -9.48 18.99 2.46
N TYR A 115 -9.41 19.78 3.54
CA TYR A 115 -8.19 20.51 3.88
C TYR A 115 -7.06 19.58 4.32
N LEU A 116 -7.35 18.44 4.97
CA LEU A 116 -6.34 17.42 5.27
C LEU A 116 -5.64 16.94 4.00
N GLY A 117 -6.42 16.67 2.94
CA GLY A 117 -5.88 16.30 1.64
C GLY A 117 -4.91 17.36 1.09
N VAL A 118 -5.30 18.64 1.16
CA VAL A 118 -4.45 19.75 0.71
C VAL A 118 -3.19 19.88 1.57
N ILE A 119 -3.31 19.85 2.89
CA ILE A 119 -2.18 19.96 3.83
C ILE A 119 -1.17 18.85 3.58
N THR A 120 -1.63 17.60 3.46
CA THR A 120 -0.74 16.46 3.23
C THR A 120 -0.03 16.56 1.89
N LEU A 121 -0.70 17.04 0.84
CA LEU A 121 -0.05 17.34 -0.45
C LEU A 121 0.99 18.47 -0.34
N THR A 122 0.65 19.55 0.36
CA THR A 122 1.58 20.67 0.58
C THR A 122 2.82 20.21 1.34
N VAL A 123 2.68 19.36 2.36
CA VAL A 123 3.81 18.76 3.09
C VAL A 123 4.70 17.96 2.14
N THR A 124 4.12 17.12 1.28
CA THR A 124 4.88 16.41 0.23
C THR A 124 5.67 17.38 -0.65
N LEU A 125 5.05 18.46 -1.12
CA LEU A 125 5.72 19.45 -1.98
C LEU A 125 6.80 20.25 -1.25
N ILE A 126 6.61 20.55 0.04
CA ILE A 126 7.64 21.18 0.87
C ILE A 126 8.85 20.25 0.95
N LEU A 127 8.64 18.97 1.28
CA LEU A 127 9.73 17.99 1.36
C LEU A 127 10.44 17.81 0.01
N PHE A 128 9.68 17.72 -1.09
CA PHE A 128 10.24 17.68 -2.44
C PHE A 128 11.20 18.87 -2.67
N ASN A 129 10.74 20.09 -2.41
CA ASN A 129 11.53 21.30 -2.67
C ASN A 129 12.72 21.46 -1.71
N VAL A 130 12.54 21.13 -0.43
CA VAL A 130 13.62 21.16 0.57
C VAL A 130 14.74 20.22 0.14
N VAL A 131 14.40 18.96 -0.14
CA VAL A 131 15.39 17.97 -0.56
C VAL A 131 16.01 18.37 -1.90
N ASN A 132 15.22 18.82 -2.87
CA ASN A 132 15.73 19.28 -4.16
C ASN A 132 16.74 20.45 -4.04
N SER A 133 16.58 21.30 -3.03
CA SER A 133 17.45 22.45 -2.77
C SER A 133 18.75 22.10 -2.02
N THR A 134 18.98 20.83 -1.69
CA THR A 134 20.16 20.37 -0.92
C THR A 134 21.31 19.85 -1.80
N ALA A 135 21.49 20.43 -2.99
CA ALA A 135 22.48 19.97 -3.98
C ALA A 135 23.95 20.24 -3.56
N GLY A 136 24.18 21.29 -2.79
CA GLY A 136 25.52 21.71 -2.37
C GLY A 136 26.20 20.71 -1.44
N ASP A 137 27.54 20.67 -1.50
CA ASP A 137 28.41 19.77 -0.72
C ASP A 137 28.28 19.97 0.80
N ALA A 138 27.80 21.15 1.23
CA ALA A 138 27.54 21.46 2.63
C ALA A 138 26.37 20.66 3.23
N TYR A 139 25.44 20.16 2.39
CA TYR A 139 24.26 19.43 2.86
C TYR A 139 24.58 17.94 3.06
N THR A 140 25.20 17.65 4.21
CA THR A 140 25.56 16.31 4.65
C THR A 140 24.97 16.01 6.03
N ILE A 141 24.59 14.76 6.26
CA ILE A 141 24.26 14.23 7.58
C ILE A 141 25.26 13.12 7.85
N GLY A 142 26.28 13.43 8.64
CA GLY A 142 27.46 12.57 8.82
C GLY A 142 28.16 12.32 7.48
N GLN A 143 28.31 11.05 7.08
CA GLN A 143 28.93 10.66 5.81
C GLN A 143 27.95 10.71 4.61
N ALA A 144 26.64 10.82 4.88
CA ALA A 144 25.62 10.81 3.83
C ALA A 144 25.42 12.21 3.24
N ARG A 145 25.75 12.37 1.95
CA ARG A 145 25.45 13.58 1.18
C ARG A 145 24.05 13.50 0.60
N LEU A 146 23.25 14.55 0.77
CA LEU A 146 21.85 14.58 0.30
C LEU A 146 21.72 14.71 -1.22
N GLY A 147 22.63 15.45 -1.87
CA GLY A 147 22.80 15.47 -3.32
C GLY A 147 21.73 16.23 -4.12
N GLY A 148 20.71 16.81 -3.47
CA GLY A 148 19.68 17.59 -4.16
C GLY A 148 18.94 16.78 -5.23
N PHE A 149 18.77 17.35 -6.41
CA PHE A 149 18.17 16.67 -7.57
C PHE A 149 18.89 15.37 -7.96
N ASN A 150 20.21 15.30 -7.76
CA ASN A 150 20.99 14.10 -8.06
C ASN A 150 20.70 12.96 -7.10
N GLY A 151 20.10 13.24 -5.93
CA GLY A 151 19.80 12.25 -4.91
C GLY A 151 21.05 11.70 -4.20
N ILE A 152 20.82 10.63 -3.44
CA ILE A 152 21.84 9.89 -2.71
C ILE A 152 22.13 8.59 -3.50
N PRO A 153 23.27 8.51 -4.20
CA PRO A 153 23.67 7.30 -4.92
C PRO A 153 24.31 6.28 -3.97
N SER A 154 24.47 5.05 -4.49
CA SER A 154 25.24 3.98 -3.84
C SER A 154 24.81 3.71 -2.40
N VAL A 155 23.51 3.77 -2.14
CA VAL A 155 22.96 3.46 -0.82
C VAL A 155 23.24 1.99 -0.51
N PRO A 156 23.81 1.65 0.67
CA PRO A 156 24.02 0.26 1.06
C PRO A 156 22.72 -0.53 1.00
N THR A 157 22.76 -1.66 0.29
CA THR A 157 21.64 -2.60 0.24
C THR A 157 21.55 -3.39 1.55
N PHE A 158 20.50 -4.18 1.69
CA PHE A 158 20.25 -4.95 2.90
C PHE A 158 21.38 -5.95 3.10
N ASN A 159 21.75 -6.10 4.35
CA ASN A 159 22.69 -7.08 4.84
C ASN A 159 22.00 -7.99 5.85
N ALA A 160 22.62 -9.12 6.17
CA ALA A 160 22.11 -9.95 7.25
C ALA A 160 22.19 -9.16 8.58
N PRO A 161 21.24 -9.34 9.51
CA PRO A 161 21.12 -8.49 10.69
C PRO A 161 22.42 -8.41 11.49
N TYR A 162 22.88 -7.18 11.74
CA TYR A 162 24.11 -6.87 12.48
C TYR A 162 25.40 -7.42 11.86
N THR A 163 25.38 -7.79 10.58
CA THR A 163 26.55 -8.27 9.84
C THR A 163 26.75 -7.46 8.56
N PRO A 164 27.46 -6.31 8.64
CA PRO A 164 27.71 -5.41 7.51
C PRO A 164 28.23 -6.06 6.24
N ASP A 165 29.12 -7.04 6.39
CA ASP A 165 29.81 -7.69 5.27
C ASP A 165 28.93 -8.71 4.52
N ALA A 166 27.82 -9.15 5.11
CA ALA A 166 26.93 -10.16 4.55
C ALA A 166 25.79 -9.51 3.75
N VAL A 167 26.14 -8.82 2.66
CA VAL A 167 25.17 -8.15 1.76
C VAL A 167 24.25 -9.19 1.08
N LEU A 168 22.95 -8.92 1.07
CA LEU A 168 21.96 -9.77 0.44
C LEU A 168 22.07 -9.72 -1.08
N SER A 169 21.97 -10.90 -1.71
CA SER A 169 21.80 -11.00 -3.16
C SER A 169 20.43 -10.46 -3.59
N PRO A 170 20.24 -10.11 -4.87
CA PRO A 170 18.94 -9.65 -5.38
C PRO A 170 17.79 -10.64 -5.12
N GLU A 171 18.06 -11.95 -5.14
CA GLU A 171 17.10 -13.00 -4.81
C GLU A 171 16.69 -12.95 -3.33
N ALA A 172 17.67 -12.74 -2.44
CA ALA A 172 17.39 -12.54 -1.03
C ALA A 172 16.65 -11.21 -0.77
N GLY A 173 16.95 -10.16 -1.52
CA GLY A 173 16.21 -8.90 -1.52
C GLY A 173 14.73 -9.08 -1.90
N TRP A 174 14.45 -9.94 -2.89
CA TRP A 174 13.08 -10.35 -3.21
C TRP A 174 12.40 -11.08 -2.05
N TRP A 175 13.07 -12.05 -1.40
CA TRP A 175 12.47 -12.76 -0.26
C TRP A 175 12.15 -11.82 0.90
N VAL A 176 13.04 -10.86 1.20
CA VAL A 176 12.81 -9.85 2.24
C VAL A 176 11.63 -8.94 1.86
N THR A 177 11.59 -8.42 0.64
CA THR A 177 10.56 -7.48 0.20
C THR A 177 9.19 -8.16 0.04
N GLY A 178 9.15 -9.34 -0.59
CA GLY A 178 7.95 -10.15 -0.73
C GLY A 178 7.45 -10.66 0.63
N GLY A 179 8.36 -11.06 1.51
CA GLY A 179 8.06 -11.40 2.90
C GLY A 179 7.49 -10.22 3.68
N ALA A 180 8.07 -9.03 3.54
CA ALA A 180 7.58 -7.79 4.14
C ALA A 180 6.18 -7.42 3.64
N LEU A 181 5.88 -7.58 2.35
CA LEU A 181 4.53 -7.38 1.80
C LEU A 181 3.51 -8.31 2.46
N ILE A 182 3.83 -9.60 2.60
CA ILE A 182 2.96 -10.57 3.27
C ILE A 182 2.81 -10.22 4.75
N ALA A 183 3.90 -9.89 5.44
CA ALA A 183 3.89 -9.52 6.85
C ALA A 183 3.04 -8.27 7.11
N VAL A 184 3.18 -7.22 6.29
CA VAL A 184 2.37 -6.01 6.37
C VAL A 184 0.91 -6.31 6.06
N TYR A 185 0.62 -7.11 5.05
CA TYR A 185 -0.77 -7.53 4.75
C TYR A 185 -1.41 -8.24 5.94
N LEU A 186 -0.70 -9.17 6.58
CA LEU A 186 -1.17 -9.89 7.76
C LEU A 186 -1.31 -8.97 8.97
N LEU A 187 -0.36 -8.05 9.17
CA LEU A 187 -0.42 -7.04 10.23
C LEU A 187 -1.66 -6.16 10.08
N MET A 188 -1.92 -5.62 8.88
CA MET A 188 -3.11 -4.82 8.62
C MET A 188 -4.38 -5.62 8.85
N ARG A 189 -4.39 -6.90 8.49
CA ARG A 189 -5.53 -7.78 8.74
C ARG A 189 -5.76 -8.02 10.24
N LEU A 190 -4.69 -8.22 11.00
CA LEU A 190 -4.76 -8.38 12.46
C LEU A 190 -5.27 -7.08 13.12
N LEU A 191 -4.74 -5.94 12.71
CA LEU A 191 -5.17 -4.62 13.18
C LEU A 191 -6.66 -4.39 12.89
N LEU A 192 -7.14 -4.71 11.68
CA LEU A 192 -8.55 -4.58 11.32
C LEU A 192 -9.47 -5.55 12.08
N ALA A 193 -8.97 -6.72 12.47
CA ALA A 193 -9.72 -7.68 13.28
C ALA A 193 -9.80 -7.30 14.77
N SER A 194 -8.83 -6.51 15.24
CA SER A 194 -8.69 -6.04 16.62
C SER A 194 -9.79 -5.02 17.01
N PRO A 195 -9.97 -4.73 18.32
CA PRO A 195 -10.88 -3.68 18.76
C PRO A 195 -10.56 -2.32 18.13
N PHE A 196 -9.29 -1.97 18.02
CA PHE A 196 -8.85 -0.72 17.38
C PHE A 196 -9.36 -0.60 15.95
N GLY A 197 -9.22 -1.65 15.14
CA GLY A 197 -9.69 -1.66 13.75
C GLY A 197 -11.20 -1.52 13.63
N ARG A 198 -11.97 -2.17 14.51
CA ARG A 198 -13.44 -2.03 14.54
C ARG A 198 -13.86 -0.62 14.90
N ILE A 199 -13.18 0.00 15.87
CA ILE A 199 -13.42 1.39 16.26
C ILE A 199 -13.03 2.34 15.13
N ALA A 200 -11.90 2.11 14.45
CA ALA A 200 -11.48 2.92 13.30
C ALA A 200 -12.52 2.91 12.17
N VAL A 201 -13.07 1.73 11.85
CA VAL A 201 -14.15 1.62 10.86
C VAL A 201 -15.42 2.33 11.34
N ALA A 202 -15.78 2.20 12.62
CA ALA A 202 -16.94 2.90 13.18
C ALA A 202 -16.78 4.43 13.15
N VAL A 203 -15.58 4.94 13.46
CA VAL A 203 -15.23 6.36 13.37
C VAL A 203 -15.34 6.85 11.92
N ARG A 204 -14.83 6.08 10.96
CA ARG A 204 -14.99 6.37 9.52
C ARG A 204 -16.46 6.43 9.08
N GLU A 205 -17.31 5.54 9.58
CA GLU A 205 -18.72 5.50 9.20
C GLU A 205 -19.51 6.70 9.77
N ASN A 206 -19.30 7.03 11.05
CA ASN A 206 -19.93 8.18 11.68
C ASN A 206 -19.17 8.62 12.93
N GLU A 207 -18.38 9.68 12.81
CA GLU A 207 -17.57 10.24 13.89
C GLU A 207 -18.42 10.66 15.09
N THR A 208 -19.56 11.31 14.85
CA THR A 208 -20.47 11.78 15.90
C THR A 208 -21.02 10.61 16.70
N ARG A 209 -21.43 9.52 16.03
CA ARG A 209 -21.92 8.31 16.70
C ARG A 209 -20.82 7.63 17.52
N ALA A 210 -19.62 7.52 16.97
CA ALA A 210 -18.49 6.94 17.71
C ALA A 210 -18.15 7.76 18.96
N ALA A 211 -18.22 9.10 18.87
CA ALA A 211 -18.04 10.01 20.00
C ALA A 211 -19.11 9.85 21.08
N LEU A 212 -20.38 9.69 20.69
CA LEU A 212 -21.48 9.45 21.64
C LEU A 212 -21.35 8.10 22.38
N LEU A 213 -20.66 7.13 21.78
CA LEU A 213 -20.34 5.84 22.41
C LEU A 213 -19.09 5.91 23.31
N GLY A 214 -18.49 7.10 23.49
CA GLY A 214 -17.35 7.34 24.38
C GLY A 214 -15.97 7.17 23.75
N TYR A 215 -15.88 6.91 22.44
CA TYR A 215 -14.59 6.87 21.74
C TYR A 215 -14.14 8.26 21.33
N ASP A 216 -12.83 8.55 21.35
CA ASP A 216 -12.29 9.80 20.79
C ASP A 216 -11.90 9.58 19.31
N PRO A 217 -12.65 10.14 18.33
CA PRO A 217 -12.32 10.00 16.91
C PRO A 217 -10.92 10.51 16.57
N ARG A 218 -10.43 11.53 17.29
CA ARG A 218 -9.14 12.18 17.00
C ARG A 218 -7.98 11.24 17.29
N LEU A 219 -8.01 10.58 18.45
CA LEU A 219 -6.99 9.59 18.83
C LEU A 219 -6.99 8.40 17.89
N VAL A 220 -8.17 7.95 17.46
CA VAL A 220 -8.30 6.82 16.53
C VAL A 220 -7.75 7.18 15.15
N LYS A 221 -8.13 8.34 14.60
CA LYS A 221 -7.60 8.85 13.32
C LYS A 221 -6.09 9.07 13.39
N LEU A 222 -5.58 9.59 14.51
CA LEU A 222 -4.14 9.76 14.76
C LEU A 222 -3.41 8.42 14.71
N GLY A 223 -3.93 7.39 15.39
CA GLY A 223 -3.35 6.05 15.39
C GLY A 223 -3.33 5.42 13.99
N VAL A 224 -4.42 5.56 13.23
CA VAL A 224 -4.49 5.07 11.84
C VAL A 224 -3.45 5.76 10.97
N PHE A 225 -3.32 7.07 11.11
CA PHE A 225 -2.39 7.88 10.34
C PHE A 225 -0.92 7.58 10.70
N MET A 226 -0.62 7.40 11.99
CA MET A 226 0.71 6.99 12.47
C MET A 226 1.12 5.61 11.92
N VAL A 227 0.23 4.61 11.98
CA VAL A 227 0.49 3.26 11.44
C VAL A 227 0.70 3.31 9.94
N GLY A 228 -0.11 4.07 9.21
CA GLY A 228 0.09 4.26 7.77
C GLY A 228 1.32 5.14 7.44
N GLY A 229 1.80 5.99 8.34
CA GLY A 229 3.10 6.64 8.19
C GLY A 229 4.24 5.63 8.29
N ALA A 230 4.18 4.77 9.32
CA ALA A 230 5.16 3.72 9.58
C ALA A 230 5.31 2.74 8.39
N VAL A 231 4.18 2.30 7.82
CA VAL A 231 4.17 1.34 6.71
C VAL A 231 4.62 1.98 5.39
N ALA A 232 4.30 3.25 5.13
CA ALA A 232 4.90 3.95 4.00
C ALA A 232 6.40 4.14 4.19
N GLY A 233 6.85 4.43 5.42
CA GLY A 233 8.27 4.50 5.75
C GLY A 233 9.03 3.22 5.43
N LEU A 234 8.47 2.07 5.85
CA LEU A 234 8.99 0.74 5.48
C LEU A 234 9.04 0.55 3.96
N ALA A 235 7.95 0.89 3.25
CA ALA A 235 7.94 0.80 1.79
C ALA A 235 9.07 1.64 1.16
N GLY A 236 9.36 2.81 1.73
CA GLY A 236 10.47 3.68 1.32
C GLY A 236 11.82 2.99 1.44
N ALA A 237 12.09 2.36 2.58
CA ALA A 237 13.31 1.57 2.78
C ALA A 237 13.43 0.42 1.77
N LEU A 238 12.34 -0.32 1.51
CA LEU A 238 12.30 -1.40 0.52
C LEU A 238 12.57 -0.88 -0.91
N TYR A 239 12.02 0.28 -1.26
CA TYR A 239 12.24 0.91 -2.57
C TYR A 239 13.69 1.36 -2.76
N VAL A 240 14.27 2.01 -1.74
CA VAL A 240 15.67 2.46 -1.80
C VAL A 240 16.63 1.27 -1.80
N ASN A 241 16.32 0.21 -1.07
CA ASN A 241 17.06 -1.04 -1.13
C ASN A 241 17.05 -1.65 -2.54
N TRP A 242 15.90 -1.67 -3.21
CA TRP A 242 15.76 -2.17 -4.58
C TRP A 242 16.62 -1.40 -5.58
N GLY A 243 16.62 -0.07 -5.50
CA GLY A 243 17.31 0.80 -6.46
C GLY A 243 18.74 1.20 -6.07
N ALA A 244 19.16 0.90 -4.84
CA ALA A 244 20.38 1.43 -4.21
C ALA A 244 20.53 2.96 -4.34
N PHE A 245 19.40 3.67 -4.40
CA PHE A 245 19.32 5.08 -4.77
C PHE A 245 18.05 5.72 -4.19
N VAL A 246 18.14 6.98 -3.78
CA VAL A 246 16.97 7.80 -3.45
C VAL A 246 17.13 9.23 -3.97
N GLY A 247 16.09 9.77 -4.59
CA GLY A 247 16.06 11.13 -5.14
C GLY A 247 14.77 11.87 -4.82
N PRO A 248 14.69 13.20 -5.05
CA PRO A 248 13.54 14.01 -4.64
C PRO A 248 12.23 13.60 -5.31
N THR A 249 12.28 12.97 -6.48
CA THR A 249 11.12 12.47 -7.24
C THR A 249 10.28 11.45 -6.46
N ILE A 250 10.81 10.87 -5.39
CA ILE A 250 10.07 10.05 -4.43
C ILE A 250 8.91 10.81 -3.75
N PHE A 251 9.03 12.15 -3.66
CA PHE A 251 8.01 13.07 -3.17
C PHE A 251 7.14 13.66 -4.30
N SER A 252 7.14 13.06 -5.48
CA SER A 252 6.42 13.64 -6.63
C SER A 252 4.90 13.60 -6.45
N LEU A 253 4.23 14.63 -6.97
CA LEU A 253 2.78 14.64 -7.13
C LEU A 253 2.31 13.49 -8.03
N SER A 254 3.08 13.16 -9.07
CA SER A 254 2.79 12.05 -9.98
C SER A 254 2.66 10.72 -9.24
N LEU A 255 3.64 10.36 -8.41
CA LEU A 255 3.58 9.14 -7.59
C LEU A 255 2.41 9.21 -6.58
N SER A 256 2.15 10.38 -6.00
CA SER A 256 1.04 10.58 -5.07
C SER A 256 -0.32 10.29 -5.72
N ALA A 257 -0.52 10.74 -6.96
CA ALA A 257 -1.69 10.44 -7.76
C ALA A 257 -1.75 8.93 -8.10
N GLU A 258 -0.61 8.32 -8.44
CA GLU A 258 -0.54 6.91 -8.80
C GLU A 258 -1.01 5.98 -7.67
N ILE A 259 -0.64 6.27 -6.41
CA ILE A 259 -1.07 5.46 -5.26
C ILE A 259 -2.61 5.50 -5.11
N ILE A 260 -3.23 6.66 -5.36
CA ILE A 260 -4.69 6.80 -5.34
C ILE A 260 -5.33 6.01 -6.47
N ILE A 261 -4.71 6.01 -7.65
CA ILE A 261 -5.12 5.21 -8.81
C ILE A 261 -5.09 3.72 -8.45
N TRP A 262 -4.00 3.23 -7.85
CA TRP A 262 -3.87 1.83 -7.45
C TRP A 262 -5.01 1.39 -6.52
N ILE A 263 -5.34 2.21 -5.52
CA ILE A 263 -6.41 1.90 -4.56
C ILE A 263 -7.79 1.96 -5.22
N THR A 264 -8.03 2.97 -6.05
CA THR A 264 -9.33 3.16 -6.73
C THR A 264 -9.60 2.02 -7.70
N VAL A 265 -8.61 1.67 -8.53
CA VAL A 265 -8.70 0.56 -9.49
C VAL A 265 -8.80 -0.79 -8.76
N GLY A 266 -7.98 -0.99 -7.73
CA GLY A 266 -7.97 -2.21 -6.93
C GLY A 266 -9.29 -2.46 -6.18
N GLY A 267 -9.90 -1.39 -5.66
CA GLY A 267 -11.16 -1.39 -4.92
C GLY A 267 -10.99 -0.88 -3.50
N LEU A 268 -11.51 0.33 -3.26
CA LEU A 268 -11.52 0.99 -1.95
C LEU A 268 -12.27 0.15 -0.90
N GLY A 269 -11.72 0.06 0.31
CA GLY A 269 -12.31 -0.72 1.41
C GLY A 269 -12.06 -2.23 1.32
N THR A 270 -11.23 -2.69 0.38
CA THR A 270 -10.69 -4.06 0.40
C THR A 270 -9.21 -4.04 0.76
N LEU A 271 -8.75 -5.01 1.55
CA LEU A 271 -7.35 -5.05 1.96
C LEU A 271 -6.42 -5.52 0.82
N ILE A 272 -6.89 -6.43 -0.02
CA ILE A 272 -6.11 -6.97 -1.16
C ILE A 272 -6.20 -6.09 -2.42
N GLY A 273 -7.26 -5.28 -2.54
CA GLY A 273 -7.49 -4.40 -3.69
C GLY A 273 -6.29 -3.51 -4.01
N PRO A 274 -5.77 -2.71 -3.05
CA PRO A 274 -4.61 -1.85 -3.28
C PRO A 274 -3.39 -2.57 -3.85
N VAL A 275 -3.11 -3.79 -3.38
CA VAL A 275 -1.98 -4.61 -3.87
C VAL A 275 -2.22 -5.04 -5.32
N VAL A 276 -3.43 -5.54 -5.63
CA VAL A 276 -3.79 -5.97 -6.99
C VAL A 276 -3.78 -4.79 -7.95
N GLY A 277 -4.34 -3.64 -7.54
CA GLY A 277 -4.33 -2.42 -8.34
C GLY A 277 -2.93 -1.90 -8.58
N CYS A 278 -2.06 -1.92 -7.56
CA CYS A 278 -0.65 -1.54 -7.69
C CYS A 278 0.08 -2.42 -8.70
N VAL A 279 0.03 -3.75 -8.53
CA VAL A 279 0.72 -4.68 -9.44
C VAL A 279 0.19 -4.56 -10.87
N LEU A 280 -1.12 -4.47 -11.06
CA LEU A 280 -1.72 -4.34 -12.39
C LEU A 280 -1.30 -3.05 -13.08
N ILE A 281 -1.43 -1.92 -12.39
CA ILE A 281 -1.13 -0.61 -12.96
C ILE A 281 0.38 -0.49 -13.25
N GLN A 282 1.23 -0.90 -12.31
CA GLN A 282 2.67 -0.89 -12.50
C GLN A 282 3.11 -1.80 -13.67
N PHE A 283 2.50 -2.98 -13.81
CA PHE A 283 2.78 -3.86 -14.94
C PHE A 283 2.36 -3.24 -16.28
N LEU A 284 1.19 -2.59 -16.34
CA LEU A 284 0.73 -1.87 -17.53
C LEU A 284 1.66 -0.70 -17.87
N THR A 285 2.03 0.11 -16.87
CA THR A 285 2.96 1.23 -17.02
C THR A 285 4.30 0.75 -17.58
N ALA A 286 4.83 -0.36 -17.06
CA ALA A 286 6.07 -0.94 -17.55
C ALA A 286 6.00 -1.42 -19.01
N LYS A 287 4.90 -2.10 -19.39
CA LYS A 287 4.70 -2.61 -20.76
C LYS A 287 4.41 -1.51 -21.79
N ILE A 288 3.78 -0.42 -21.38
CA ILE A 288 3.56 0.76 -22.24
C ILE A 288 4.88 1.53 -22.37
N GLY A 289 5.60 1.71 -21.27
CA GLY A 289 6.90 2.39 -21.24
C GLY A 289 7.95 1.75 -22.15
N SER A 290 7.94 0.41 -22.26
CA SER A 290 8.87 -0.30 -23.14
C SER A 290 8.64 -0.07 -24.64
N GLN A 291 7.46 0.39 -25.04
CA GLN A 291 7.13 0.60 -26.45
C GLN A 291 7.50 1.99 -26.96
N GLN A 292 7.72 2.97 -26.05
CA GLN A 292 8.05 4.38 -26.32
C GLN A 292 7.13 5.14 -27.32
N ALA A 293 6.09 4.51 -27.85
CA ALA A 293 5.19 5.08 -28.84
C ALA A 293 4.21 6.12 -28.26
N PHE A 294 3.91 6.04 -26.95
CA PHE A 294 2.97 6.92 -26.27
C PHE A 294 3.53 7.39 -24.93
N ASN A 295 3.09 8.57 -24.48
CA ASN A 295 3.36 9.02 -23.12
C ASN A 295 2.59 8.12 -22.13
N ALA A 296 3.33 7.32 -21.37
CA ALA A 296 2.75 6.35 -20.43
C ALA A 296 1.79 7.00 -19.43
N ASN A 297 2.06 8.23 -18.98
CA ASN A 297 1.20 8.95 -18.02
C ASN A 297 -0.16 9.31 -18.64
N LEU A 298 -0.19 9.66 -19.93
CA LEU A 298 -1.43 9.99 -20.64
C LEU A 298 -2.29 8.74 -20.83
N VAL A 299 -1.67 7.63 -21.24
CA VAL A 299 -2.36 6.34 -21.39
C VAL A 299 -2.87 5.85 -20.04
N LEU A 300 -2.09 6.05 -18.98
CA LEU A 300 -2.51 5.71 -17.62
C LEU A 300 -3.73 6.50 -17.17
N GLY A 301 -3.77 7.81 -17.46
CA GLY A 301 -4.94 8.65 -17.20
C GLY A 301 -6.19 8.16 -17.93
N ALA A 302 -6.05 7.76 -19.19
CA ALA A 302 -7.16 7.20 -19.98
C ALA A 302 -7.65 5.85 -19.44
N ILE A 303 -6.72 4.94 -19.10
CA ILE A 303 -7.04 3.64 -18.48
C ILE A 303 -7.77 3.86 -17.15
N LEU A 304 -7.27 4.78 -16.31
CA LEU A 304 -7.92 5.15 -15.06
C LEU A 304 -9.35 5.61 -15.27
N VAL A 305 -9.58 6.57 -16.16
CA VAL A 305 -10.93 7.08 -16.47
C VAL A 305 -11.83 5.94 -16.93
N GLY A 306 -11.33 5.05 -17.79
CA GLY A 306 -12.04 3.84 -18.20
C GLY A 306 -12.43 2.94 -17.02
N PHE A 307 -11.48 2.63 -16.12
CA PHE A 307 -11.75 1.80 -14.94
C PHE A 307 -12.73 2.46 -13.97
N VAL A 308 -12.60 3.76 -13.71
CA VAL A 308 -13.48 4.50 -12.79
C VAL A 308 -14.91 4.55 -13.34
N LEU A 309 -15.08 4.75 -14.65
CA LEU A 309 -16.40 4.79 -15.28
C LEU A 309 -17.05 3.41 -15.40
N LEU A 310 -16.28 2.37 -15.74
CA LEU A 310 -16.82 1.02 -16.01
C LEU A 310 -16.91 0.14 -14.76
N LEU A 311 -16.02 0.34 -13.79
CA LEU A 311 -15.88 -0.48 -12.58
C LEU A 311 -15.86 0.41 -11.32
N PRO A 312 -16.98 1.09 -10.97
CA PRO A 312 -17.03 2.08 -9.90
C PRO A 312 -16.76 1.51 -8.49
N LYS A 313 -16.80 0.18 -8.33
CA LYS A 313 -16.46 -0.52 -7.08
C LYS A 313 -15.02 -1.05 -7.07
N GLY A 314 -14.26 -0.89 -8.16
CA GLY A 314 -12.95 -1.48 -8.37
C GLY A 314 -12.98 -2.96 -8.80
N ILE A 315 -11.80 -3.50 -9.12
CA ILE A 315 -11.62 -4.85 -9.69
C ILE A 315 -12.00 -5.93 -8.68
N VAL A 316 -11.47 -5.85 -7.46
CA VAL A 316 -11.62 -6.93 -6.47
C VAL A 316 -13.09 -7.10 -6.04
N PRO A 317 -13.85 -6.04 -5.69
CA PRO A 317 -15.27 -6.18 -5.37
C PRO A 317 -16.12 -6.67 -6.55
N THR A 318 -15.79 -6.26 -7.77
CA THR A 318 -16.54 -6.66 -8.97
C THR A 318 -16.36 -8.14 -9.29
N LEU A 319 -15.12 -8.64 -9.27
CA LEU A 319 -14.83 -10.07 -9.45
C LEU A 319 -15.48 -10.92 -8.35
N LYS A 320 -15.42 -10.48 -7.09
CA LYS A 320 -16.08 -11.16 -5.98
C LYS A 320 -17.59 -11.29 -6.20
N ASN A 321 -18.25 -10.22 -6.64
CA ASN A 321 -19.69 -10.23 -6.90
C ASN A 321 -20.06 -11.10 -8.11
N ALA A 322 -19.26 -11.09 -9.18
CA ALA A 322 -19.47 -11.94 -10.35
C ALA A 322 -19.35 -13.44 -10.00
N LEU A 323 -18.30 -13.82 -9.26
CA LEU A 323 -18.08 -15.20 -8.81
C LEU A 323 -19.21 -15.69 -7.88
N LEU A 324 -19.67 -14.84 -6.95
CA LEU A 324 -20.79 -15.17 -6.07
C LEU A 324 -22.13 -15.23 -6.83
N GLY A 325 -22.30 -14.43 -7.89
CA GLY A 325 -23.47 -14.45 -8.77
C GLY A 325 -23.57 -15.74 -9.58
N LEU A 326 -22.45 -16.24 -10.10
CA LEU A 326 -22.36 -17.52 -10.80
C LEU A 326 -22.72 -18.71 -9.87
N GLY A 327 -22.23 -18.69 -8.63
CA GLY A 327 -22.58 -19.71 -7.62
C GLY A 327 -24.06 -19.69 -7.19
N ARG A 328 -24.72 -18.53 -7.22
CA ARG A 328 -26.17 -18.41 -6.96
C ARG A 328 -27.02 -18.91 -8.13
N LYS A 329 -26.57 -18.75 -9.37
CA LYS A 329 -27.23 -19.30 -10.57
C LYS A 329 -27.17 -20.84 -10.59
N ALA A 330 -26.06 -21.43 -10.15
CA ALA A 330 -25.92 -22.89 -10.05
C ALA A 330 -26.79 -23.53 -8.95
N ARG A 331 -27.12 -22.80 -7.87
CA ARG A 331 -28.00 -23.28 -6.79
C ARG A 331 -29.50 -23.07 -7.06
N ARG A 332 -29.88 -22.27 -8.06
CA ARG A 332 -31.26 -22.22 -8.57
C ARG A 332 -31.47 -23.31 -9.63
N ARG A 333 -31.38 -24.58 -9.23
CA ARG A 333 -32.12 -25.64 -9.94
C ARG A 333 -33.59 -25.47 -9.55
N PRO A 334 -34.55 -25.46 -10.49
CA PRO A 334 -35.95 -25.22 -10.18
C PRO A 334 -36.48 -26.41 -9.37
N ALA A 335 -36.70 -26.22 -8.08
CA ALA A 335 -37.60 -27.06 -7.30
C ALA A 335 -39.04 -26.69 -7.67
N ALA A 336 -39.46 -27.05 -8.88
CA ALA A 336 -40.84 -26.90 -9.32
C ALA A 336 -41.10 -27.82 -10.52
N VAL A 337 -41.29 -29.13 -10.27
CA VAL A 337 -42.37 -29.96 -10.86
C VAL A 337 -42.50 -31.25 -10.02
N THR A 338 -43.05 -31.19 -8.80
CA THR A 338 -43.59 -32.40 -8.13
C THR A 338 -44.80 -32.11 -7.23
N ALA A 339 -45.38 -30.90 -7.30
CA ALA A 339 -46.56 -30.53 -6.51
C ALA A 339 -47.86 -30.46 -7.34
N ALA A 340 -47.87 -30.93 -8.59
CA ALA A 340 -49.00 -30.76 -9.50
C ALA A 340 -49.54 -32.08 -10.10
N ARG A 341 -49.37 -33.22 -9.42
CA ARG A 341 -49.98 -34.50 -9.88
C ARG A 341 -50.77 -35.28 -8.83
N THR A 342 -50.97 -34.75 -7.63
CA THR A 342 -51.75 -35.43 -6.57
C THR A 342 -53.12 -34.81 -6.29
N GLN A 343 -53.54 -33.79 -7.05
CA GLN A 343 -54.85 -33.13 -6.88
C GLN A 343 -55.85 -33.33 -8.02
N ILE A 344 -55.58 -34.22 -8.99
CA ILE A 344 -56.53 -34.54 -10.08
C ILE A 344 -56.90 -36.04 -10.07
N ALA A 345 -56.78 -36.72 -8.94
CA ALA A 345 -57.21 -38.11 -8.77
C ALA A 345 -58.14 -38.31 -7.56
N GLY A 346 -58.77 -37.24 -7.08
CA GLY A 346 -59.59 -37.26 -5.87
C GLY A 346 -60.65 -36.17 -5.85
N ALA A 347 -61.33 -35.94 -6.98
CA ALA A 347 -62.64 -35.31 -7.05
C ALA A 347 -63.20 -35.58 -8.45
N GLU A 348 -64.32 -36.30 -8.47
CA GLU A 348 -65.18 -36.68 -9.60
C GLU A 348 -64.75 -37.90 -10.43
#